data_AF-A0A964F7W6-F1
#
_entry.id   AF-A0A964F7W6-F1
#
_cell.length_a   1.000
_cell.length_b   1.000
_cell.length_c   1.000
_cell.angle_alpha   90.00
_cell.angle_beta   90.00
_cell.angle_gamma   90.00
#
_symmetry.space_group_name_H-M   'P 1'
#
loop_
_entity.id
_entity.type
_entity.pdbx_description
1 polymer ?
#
loop_
_entity_poly.entity_id
_entity_poly.type
_entity_poly.pdbx_seq_one_letter_code
_entity_poly.pdbx_strand_id
1 'polypeptide(L)'
;MSEETPRVVAPASEPPPSNAPAIFYILSFLLILLFLYRLLTPVHAMPSPTERNLTMVFDALMVVGLFGMKRSASNVQALFWIAAAAGVGLLLLRMTGEIGFWSGHLRFTYLPR
;
A
#
# COMPACT_ATOMS: atom_id res chain seq x y z
N MET A 1 35.95 53.96 9.80
CA MET A 1 34.88 53.82 8.80
C MET A 1 35.02 52.42 8.26
N SER A 2 34.35 51.46 8.89
CA SER A 2 34.54 50.02 8.62
C SER A 2 33.69 49.63 7.41
N GLU A 3 34.33 49.17 6.34
CA GLU A 3 33.64 48.65 5.15
C GLU A 3 32.96 47.32 5.51
N GLU A 4 31.62 47.36 5.59
CA GLU A 4 30.77 46.18 5.73
C GLU A 4 30.80 45.43 4.38
N THR A 5 31.52 44.32 4.32
CA THR A 5 31.60 43.49 3.13
C THR A 5 30.22 42.90 2.83
N PRO A 6 29.69 43.05 1.60
CA PRO A 6 28.36 42.56 1.26
C PRO A 6 28.35 41.02 1.36
N ARG A 7 27.51 40.48 2.25
CA ARG A 7 27.24 39.03 2.29
C ARG A 7 26.71 38.59 0.93
N VAL A 8 27.51 37.84 0.20
CA VAL A 8 27.05 37.04 -0.94
C VAL A 8 26.02 36.05 -0.39
N VAL A 9 24.74 36.36 -0.57
CA VAL A 9 23.64 35.43 -0.28
C VAL A 9 23.73 34.33 -1.33
N ALA A 10 24.27 33.18 -0.93
CA ALA A 10 24.27 32.00 -1.80
C ALA A 10 22.82 31.73 -2.26
N PRO A 11 22.58 31.46 -3.56
CA PRO A 11 21.24 31.14 -4.03
C PRO A 11 20.74 29.92 -3.26
N ALA A 12 19.50 29.99 -2.77
CA ALA A 12 18.87 28.91 -2.03
C ALA A 12 19.02 27.61 -2.83
N SER A 13 19.71 26.61 -2.26
CA SER A 13 19.86 25.30 -2.88
C SER A 13 18.46 24.75 -3.19
N GLU A 14 18.18 24.41 -4.45
CA GLU A 14 16.90 23.83 -4.82
C GLU A 14 16.61 22.59 -3.95
N PRO A 15 15.38 22.43 -3.42
CA PRO A 15 15.04 21.26 -2.65
C PRO A 15 15.19 20.02 -3.55
N PRO A 16 15.73 18.90 -3.02
CA PRO A 16 15.89 17.69 -3.80
C PRO A 16 14.53 17.21 -4.35
N PRO A 17 14.51 16.60 -5.55
CA PRO A 17 13.28 16.11 -6.15
C PRO A 17 12.57 15.14 -5.20
N SER A 18 11.32 15.46 -4.85
CA SER A 18 10.52 14.66 -3.93
C SER A 18 9.92 13.47 -4.66
N ASN A 19 10.32 12.26 -4.26
CA ASN A 19 9.80 11.00 -4.79
C ASN A 19 8.49 10.56 -4.09
N ALA A 20 7.98 11.36 -3.15
CA ALA A 20 6.77 11.05 -2.37
C ALA A 20 5.52 10.70 -3.21
N PRO A 21 5.18 11.41 -4.31
CA PRO A 21 4.00 11.05 -5.10
C PRO A 21 4.18 9.72 -5.84
N ALA A 22 5.38 9.42 -6.35
CA ALA A 22 5.66 8.16 -7.03
C ALA A 22 5.52 6.96 -6.08
N ILE A 23 6.06 7.08 -4.86
CA ILE A 23 5.94 6.05 -3.82
C ILE A 23 4.47 5.81 -3.47
N PHE A 24 3.65 6.86 -3.38
CA PHE A 24 2.21 6.73 -3.10
C PHE A 24 1.48 5.92 -4.19
N TYR A 25 1.75 6.20 -5.46
CA TYR A 25 1.14 5.45 -6.57
C TYR A 25 1.57 3.99 -6.55
N ILE A 26 2.87 3.72 -6.41
CA ILE A 26 3.42 2.35 -6.36
C ILE A 26 2.78 1.58 -5.21
N LEU A 27 2.74 2.16 -4.02
CA LEU A 27 2.20 1.51 -2.83
C LEU A 27 0.69 1.25 -2.95
N SER A 28 -0.06 2.18 -3.55
CA SER A 28 -1.49 2.00 -3.83
C SER A 28 -1.73 0.87 -4.83
N PHE A 29 -1.00 0.84 -5.94
CA PHE A 29 -1.10 -0.23 -6.94
C PHE A 29 -0.72 -1.58 -6.34
N LEU A 30 0.34 -1.63 -5.53
CA LEU A 30 0.80 -2.86 -4.90
C LEU A 30 -0.27 -3.41 -3.95
N LEU A 31 -0.86 -2.58 -3.09
CA LEU A 31 -1.95 -2.99 -2.20
C LEU A 31 -3.18 -3.54 -2.97
N ILE A 32 -3.57 -2.86 -4.05
CA ILE A 32 -4.71 -3.28 -4.88
C ILE A 32 -4.41 -4.60 -5.58
N LEU A 33 -3.25 -4.73 -6.22
CA LEU A 33 -2.84 -5.95 -6.92
C LEU A 33 -2.67 -7.12 -5.96
N LEU A 34 -2.09 -6.89 -4.77
CA LEU A 34 -1.91 -7.93 -3.77
C LEU A 34 -3.27 -8.42 -3.24
N PHE A 35 -4.21 -7.50 -3.01
CA PHE A 35 -5.58 -7.83 -2.65
C PHE A 35 -6.26 -8.66 -3.74
N LEU A 36 -6.20 -8.21 -5.00
CA LEU A 36 -6.77 -8.95 -6.13
C LEU A 36 -6.13 -10.32 -6.29
N TYR A 37 -4.80 -10.40 -6.21
CA TYR A 37 -4.07 -11.67 -6.32
C TYR A 37 -4.50 -12.66 -5.24
N ARG A 38 -4.63 -12.23 -3.98
CA ARG A 38 -5.15 -13.07 -2.88
C ARG A 38 -6.63 -13.39 -2.99
N LEU A 39 -7.41 -12.50 -3.59
CA LEU A 39 -8.84 -12.73 -3.84
C LEU A 39 -9.05 -13.80 -4.93
N LEU A 40 -8.23 -13.79 -5.99
CA LEU A 40 -8.34 -14.71 -7.12
C LEU A 40 -7.59 -16.03 -6.92
N THR A 41 -6.48 -16.03 -6.18
CA THR A 41 -5.65 -17.22 -5.99
C THR A 41 -6.18 -18.04 -4.82
N PRO A 42 -6.70 -19.26 -5.04
CA PRO A 42 -7.16 -20.10 -3.95
C PRO A 42 -5.95 -20.62 -3.16
N VAL A 43 -6.09 -20.71 -1.84
CA VAL A 43 -5.06 -21.27 -0.96
C VAL A 43 -4.86 -22.75 -1.33
N HIS A 44 -3.73 -23.06 -1.96
CA HIS A 44 -3.39 -24.42 -2.38
C HIS A 44 -2.40 -25.11 -1.43
N ALA A 45 -1.84 -24.36 -0.48
CA ALA A 45 -1.06 -24.89 0.63
C ALA A 45 -1.23 -23.94 1.82
N MET A 46 -1.50 -24.47 3.01
CA MET A 46 -1.48 -23.66 4.22
C MET A 46 -0.06 -23.08 4.38
N PRO A 47 0.12 -21.75 4.38
CA PRO A 47 1.43 -21.17 4.61
C PRO A 47 1.88 -21.49 6.03
N SER A 48 3.19 -21.70 6.20
CA SER A 48 3.78 -21.89 7.52
C SER A 48 3.38 -20.73 8.46
N PRO A 49 3.22 -20.95 9.79
CA PRO A 49 2.83 -19.90 10.71
C PRO A 49 3.72 -18.65 10.63
N THR A 50 5.01 -18.85 10.38
CA THR A 50 6.01 -17.78 10.21
C THR A 50 5.72 -16.93 8.97
N GLU A 51 5.46 -17.56 7.83
CA GLU A 51 5.16 -16.87 6.58
C GLU A 51 3.82 -16.12 6.65
N ARG A 52 2.83 -16.71 7.32
CA ARG A 52 1.56 -16.05 7.60
C ARG A 52 1.75 -14.77 8.42
N ASN A 53 2.51 -14.84 9.51
CA ASN A 53 2.73 -13.69 10.39
C ASN A 53 3.56 -12.61 9.68
N LEU A 54 4.61 -12.98 8.94
CA LEU A 54 5.45 -12.02 8.22
C LEU A 54 4.65 -11.25 7.17
N THR A 55 3.80 -11.94 6.42
CA THR A 55 2.95 -11.30 5.41
C THR A 55 1.86 -10.42 6.04
N MET A 56 1.26 -10.82 7.18
CA MET A 56 0.35 -9.96 7.92
C MET A 56 1.03 -8.67 8.41
N VAL A 57 2.23 -8.77 8.96
CA VAL A 57 3.00 -7.60 9.42
C VAL A 57 3.33 -6.69 8.23
N PHE A 58 3.71 -7.27 7.10
CA PHE A 58 3.98 -6.52 5.88
C PHE A 58 2.74 -5.79 5.35
N ASP A 59 1.58 -6.45 5.31
CA ASP A 59 0.31 -5.84 4.93
C ASP A 59 -0.05 -4.67 5.87
N ALA A 60 0.10 -4.87 7.17
CA ALA A 60 -0.15 -3.83 8.17
C ALA A 60 0.80 -2.63 7.99
N LEU A 61 2.09 -2.88 7.74
CA LEU A 61 3.07 -1.82 7.46
C LEU A 61 2.71 -1.03 6.21
N MET A 62 2.26 -1.69 5.13
CA MET A 62 1.82 -1.00 3.92
C MET A 62 0.60 -0.12 4.16
N VAL A 63 -0.39 -0.60 4.93
CA VAL A 63 -1.55 0.22 5.30
C VAL A 63 -1.15 1.41 6.17
N VAL A 64 -0.30 1.21 7.18
CA VAL A 64 0.20 2.30 8.03
C VAL A 64 1.00 3.32 7.21
N GLY A 65 1.84 2.85 6.28
CA GLY A 65 2.57 3.71 5.34
C GLY A 65 1.63 4.55 4.47
N LEU A 66 0.56 3.95 3.94
CA LEU A 66 -0.47 4.67 3.18
C LEU A 66 -1.12 5.77 4.02
N PHE A 67 -1.48 5.50 5.27
CA PHE A 67 -2.05 6.50 6.20
C PHE A 67 -1.05 7.60 6.56
N GLY A 68 0.24 7.27 6.72
CA GLY A 68 1.31 8.25 6.90
C GLY A 68 1.45 9.20 5.69
N MET A 69 1.18 8.70 4.49
CA MET A 69 1.21 9.47 3.24
C MET A 69 -0.11 10.18 2.90
N LYS A 70 -1.14 10.10 3.76
CA LYS A 70 -2.47 10.71 3.55
C LYS A 70 -2.37 12.20 3.19
N ARG A 71 -1.39 12.92 3.76
CA ARG A 71 -1.19 14.35 3.48
C ARG A 71 -0.78 14.63 2.04
N SER A 72 -0.07 13.69 1.40
CA SER A 72 0.29 13.76 -0.01
C SER A 72 -0.83 13.29 -0.94
N ALA A 73 -1.79 12.53 -0.42
CA ALA A 73 -2.93 11.97 -1.14
C ALA A 73 -4.14 12.93 -1.28
N SER A 74 -4.04 14.19 -0.84
CA SER A 74 -5.18 15.13 -0.83
C SER A 74 -5.77 15.36 -2.23
N ASN A 75 -4.95 15.28 -3.28
CA ASN A 75 -5.38 15.39 -4.68
C ASN A 75 -5.98 14.09 -5.25
N VAL A 76 -5.77 12.94 -4.60
CA VAL A 76 -6.16 11.60 -5.11
C VAL A 76 -6.90 10.80 -4.03
N GLN A 77 -7.89 11.44 -3.40
CA GLN A 77 -8.65 10.84 -2.30
C GLN A 77 -9.31 9.51 -2.67
N ALA A 78 -9.85 9.38 -3.89
CA ALA A 78 -10.49 8.14 -4.33
C ALA A 78 -9.50 6.97 -4.35
N LEU A 79 -8.30 7.17 -4.91
CA LEU A 79 -7.26 6.14 -4.96
C LEU A 79 -6.80 5.75 -3.56
N PHE A 80 -6.65 6.73 -2.67
CA PHE A 80 -6.33 6.48 -1.26
C PHE A 80 -7.38 5.59 -0.59
N TRP A 81 -8.68 5.90 -0.75
CA TRP A 81 -9.74 5.11 -0.14
C TRP A 81 -9.85 3.71 -0.73
N ILE A 82 -9.64 3.55 -2.04
CA ILE A 82 -9.62 2.23 -2.70
C ILE A 82 -8.44 1.41 -2.17
N ALA A 83 -7.24 1.99 -2.10
CA ALA A 83 -6.06 1.31 -1.56
C ALA A 83 -6.20 0.99 -0.07
N ALA A 84 -6.81 1.89 0.72
CA ALA A 84 -7.10 1.66 2.13
C ALA A 84 -8.14 0.53 2.31
N ALA A 85 -9.21 0.52 1.51
CA ALA A 85 -10.20 -0.54 1.52
C ALA A 85 -9.59 -1.89 1.10
N ALA A 86 -8.71 -1.91 0.09
CA ALA A 86 -7.98 -3.09 -0.33
C ALA A 86 -7.04 -3.61 0.77
N GLY A 87 -6.31 -2.72 1.44
CA GLY A 87 -5.43 -3.06 2.56
C GLY A 87 -6.18 -3.60 3.78
N VAL A 88 -7.31 -2.99 4.14
CA VAL A 88 -8.21 -3.52 5.19
C VAL A 88 -8.79 -4.86 4.74
N GLY A 89 -9.17 -4.99 3.46
CA GLY A 89 -9.64 -6.23 2.85
C GLY A 89 -8.62 -7.35 2.96
N LEU A 90 -7.32 -7.09 2.73
CA LEU A 90 -6.22 -8.06 2.90
C LEU A 90 -6.13 -8.59 4.34
N LEU A 91 -6.24 -7.71 5.33
CA LEU A 91 -6.22 -8.08 6.74
C LEU A 91 -7.46 -8.89 7.13
N LEU A 92 -8.64 -8.50 6.64
CA LEU A 92 -9.89 -9.24 6.86
C LEU A 92 -9.83 -10.64 6.23
N LEU A 93 -9.29 -10.77 5.01
CA LEU A 93 -9.11 -12.06 4.32
C LEU A 93 -8.22 -12.99 5.12
N ARG A 94 -7.24 -12.45 5.84
CA ARG A 94 -6.33 -13.19 6.71
C ARG A 94 -6.95 -13.53 8.08
N MET A 95 -7.77 -12.65 8.64
CA MET A 95 -8.49 -12.90 9.91
C MET A 95 -9.63 -13.91 9.75
N THR A 96 -10.20 -14.03 8.54
CA THR A 96 -11.32 -14.94 8.25
C THR A 96 -10.93 -16.38 7.89
N GLY A 97 -9.64 -16.73 7.98
CA GLY A 97 -9.09 -18.09 8.18
C GLY A 97 -9.63 -19.25 7.32
N GLU A 98 -8.75 -19.83 6.49
CA GLU A 98 -8.85 -21.13 5.76
C GLU A 98 -10.00 -21.29 4.73
N ILE A 99 -11.15 -20.66 4.95
CA ILE A 99 -12.29 -20.62 4.03
C ILE A 99 -12.88 -19.21 4.14
N GLY A 100 -12.13 -18.19 3.72
CA GLY A 100 -12.71 -16.87 3.62
C GLY A 100 -13.93 -16.96 2.69
N PHE A 101 -15.09 -16.45 3.11
CA PHE A 101 -16.33 -16.45 2.32
C PHE A 101 -16.13 -15.97 0.85
N TRP A 102 -15.06 -15.20 0.59
CA TRP A 102 -14.66 -14.73 -0.74
C TRP A 102 -13.67 -15.63 -1.50
N SER A 103 -12.86 -16.44 -0.82
CA SER A 103 -11.80 -17.25 -1.45
C SER A 103 -12.41 -18.48 -2.13
N GLY A 104 -12.63 -18.40 -3.45
CA GLY A 104 -13.05 -19.52 -4.28
C GLY A 104 -14.48 -19.44 -4.84
N HIS A 105 -15.37 -18.59 -4.32
CA HIS A 105 -16.75 -18.48 -4.84
C HIS A 105 -16.81 -17.99 -6.29
N LEU A 106 -15.92 -17.10 -6.72
CA LEU A 106 -15.89 -16.63 -8.11
C LEU A 106 -15.46 -17.74 -9.10
N ARG A 107 -14.55 -18.63 -8.70
CA ARG A 107 -14.06 -19.69 -9.60
C ARG A 107 -15.04 -20.86 -9.70
N PHE A 108 -15.78 -21.16 -8.63
CA PHE A 108 -16.82 -22.19 -8.65
C PHE A 108 -18.11 -21.77 -9.39
N THR A 109 -18.40 -20.47 -9.50
CA THR A 109 -19.67 -19.99 -10.10
C THR A 109 -19.58 -19.81 -11.62
N TYR A 110 -18.41 -19.44 -12.18
CA TYR A 110 -18.30 -19.05 -13.60
C TYR A 110 -17.56 -20.05 -14.51
N LEU A 111 -16.99 -21.14 -13.97
CA LEU A 111 -16.32 -22.17 -14.76
C LEU A 111 -17.00 -23.54 -14.54
N PRO A 112 -18.02 -23.90 -15.34
CA PRO A 112 -18.44 -25.29 -15.44
C PRO A 112 -17.31 -26.13 -16.06
N ARG A 113 -17.19 -27.38 -15.58
CA ARG A 113 -16.16 -28.35 -15.97
C ARG A 113 -16.09 -28.60 -17.47
#